data_AF-A0A432VB43-F1
#
_entry.id   AF-A0A432VB43-F1
#
_cell.length_a   1.000
_cell.length_b   1.000
_cell.length_c   1.000
_cell.angle_alpha   90.00
_cell.angle_beta   90.00
_cell.angle_gamma   90.00
#
_symmetry.space_group_name_H-M   'P 1'
#
loop_
_entity.id
_entity.type
_entity.pdbx_description
1 polymer ?
#
loop_
_entity_poly.entity_id
_entity_poly.type
_entity_poly.pdbx_seq_one_letter_code
_entity_poly.pdbx_strand_id
1 'polypeptide(L)'
;TKHEKRLARDFGRKRFGDEGYAMEELVAELGAAFVCAGLALTPAPRAEHAAYIASWLKALKDDKRAIFAAAAHAQRAADYLAKFSTPEEAAEPEKQSAAA
;
A
#
# COMPACT_ATOMS: atom_id res chain seq x y z
N THR A 1 4.80 1.44 -3.68
CA THR A 1 5.34 0.37 -4.56
C THR A 1 4.90 0.51 -6.04
N LYS A 2 4.74 1.75 -6.56
CA LYS A 2 4.10 2.04 -7.86
C LYS A 2 4.85 1.62 -9.13
N HIS A 3 6.18 1.61 -9.10
CA HIS A 3 7.03 1.43 -10.30
C HIS A 3 6.54 0.31 -11.24
N GLU A 4 6.74 0.50 -12.54
CA GLU A 4 6.27 -0.38 -13.62
C GLU A 4 6.63 -1.87 -13.41
N LYS A 5 7.83 -2.16 -12.91
CA LYS A 5 8.29 -3.53 -12.59
C LYS A 5 7.70 -4.11 -11.29
N ARG A 6 6.76 -3.42 -10.63
CA ARG A 6 6.16 -3.77 -9.34
C ARG A 6 4.64 -3.84 -9.46
N LEU A 7 3.92 -2.97 -8.77
CA LEU A 7 2.44 -2.96 -8.80
C LEU A 7 1.85 -2.07 -9.90
N ALA A 8 2.70 -1.37 -10.67
CA ALA A 8 2.34 -0.66 -11.90
C ALA A 8 1.00 0.10 -11.85
N ARG A 9 0.74 0.83 -10.75
CA ARG A 9 -0.50 1.60 -10.60
C ARG A 9 -0.40 2.86 -11.43
N ASP A 10 -1.40 3.16 -12.25
CA ASP A 10 -1.40 4.36 -13.08
C ASP A 10 -2.36 5.44 -12.55
N PHE A 11 -3.58 5.05 -12.18
CA PHE A 11 -4.68 5.95 -11.74
C PHE A 11 -4.94 7.15 -12.66
N GLY A 12 -4.45 7.11 -13.91
CA GLY A 12 -4.61 8.21 -14.86
C GLY A 12 -3.90 9.50 -14.45
N ARG A 13 -2.83 9.43 -13.64
CA ARG A 13 -2.07 10.61 -13.22
C ARG A 13 -1.43 11.30 -14.43
N LYS A 14 -1.79 12.57 -14.66
CA LYS A 14 -1.26 13.42 -15.73
C LYS A 14 -0.38 14.55 -15.21
N ARG A 15 -0.65 15.06 -14.00
CA ARG A 15 0.11 16.16 -13.37
C ARG A 15 0.12 16.08 -11.86
N PHE A 16 0.96 16.89 -11.21
CA PHE A 16 0.93 17.05 -9.76
C PHE A 16 -0.41 17.69 -9.32
N GLY A 17 -1.02 17.15 -8.27
CA GLY A 17 -2.27 17.68 -7.70
C GLY A 17 -3.57 17.30 -8.42
N ASP A 18 -3.53 16.37 -9.40
CA ASP A 18 -4.74 15.80 -9.98
C ASP A 18 -5.33 14.65 -9.13
N GLU A 19 -6.50 14.13 -9.52
CA GLU A 19 -7.19 13.06 -8.79
C GLU A 19 -6.36 11.78 -8.73
N GLY A 20 -5.67 11.42 -9.82
CA GLY A 20 -4.76 10.27 -9.84
C GLY A 20 -3.57 10.45 -8.91
N TYR A 21 -3.08 11.68 -8.74
CA TYR A 21 -2.06 12.02 -7.75
C TYR A 21 -2.60 11.89 -6.32
N ALA A 22 -3.78 12.45 -6.02
CA ALA A 22 -4.39 12.35 -4.70
C ALA A 22 -4.68 10.88 -4.31
N MET A 23 -5.12 10.07 -5.27
CA MET A 23 -5.32 8.63 -5.08
C MET A 23 -4.02 7.89 -4.76
N GLU A 24 -2.93 8.18 -5.48
CA GLU A 24 -1.64 7.53 -5.19
C GLU A 24 -1.06 7.96 -3.84
N GLU A 25 -1.20 9.23 -3.45
CA GLU A 25 -0.81 9.70 -2.11
C GLU A 25 -1.60 8.97 -1.01
N LEU A 26 -2.93 8.82 -1.18
CA LEU A 26 -3.76 8.09 -0.23
C LEU A 26 -3.35 6.60 -0.13
N VAL A 27 -3.04 5.96 -1.26
CA VAL A 27 -2.50 4.59 -1.29
C VAL A 27 -1.16 4.49 -0.58
N ALA A 28 -0.27 5.47 -0.76
CA ALA A 28 1.04 5.48 -0.14
C ALA A 28 0.95 5.60 1.39
N GLU A 29 0.11 6.49 1.89
CA GLU A 29 -0.03 6.78 3.33
C GLU A 29 -0.77 5.66 4.07
N LEU A 30 -1.84 5.11 3.49
CA LEU A 30 -2.47 3.88 4.02
C LEU A 30 -1.49 2.70 3.99
N GLY A 31 -0.72 2.55 2.91
CA GLY A 31 0.28 1.49 2.79
C GLY A 31 1.38 1.60 3.85
N ALA A 32 1.85 2.83 4.11
CA ALA A 32 2.82 3.10 5.18
C ALA A 32 2.22 2.73 6.56
N ALA A 33 0.98 3.13 6.83
CA ALA A 33 0.30 2.79 8.07
C ALA A 33 0.17 1.26 8.27
N PHE A 34 -0.19 0.51 7.23
CA PHE A 34 -0.30 -0.95 7.30
C PHE A 34 1.05 -1.62 7.56
N VAL A 35 2.12 -1.17 6.89
CA VAL A 35 3.48 -1.69 7.13
C VAL A 35 3.96 -1.35 8.55
N CYS A 36 3.76 -0.11 9.00
CA CYS A 36 4.11 0.29 10.36
C CYS A 36 3.38 -0.55 11.40
N ALA A 37 2.08 -0.79 11.22
CA ALA A 37 1.30 -1.65 12.10
C ALA A 37 1.85 -3.09 12.13
N GLY A 38 2.18 -3.67 10.98
CA GLY A 38 2.76 -5.02 10.90
C GLY A 38 4.15 -5.14 11.53
N LEU A 39 4.93 -4.05 11.54
CA LEU A 39 6.27 -3.99 12.14
C LEU A 39 6.29 -3.48 13.59
N ALA A 40 5.11 -3.23 14.19
CA ALA A 40 4.99 -2.59 15.50
C ALA A 40 5.74 -1.24 15.62
N LEU A 41 5.80 -0.48 14.50
CA LEU A 41 6.38 0.85 14.46
C LEU A 41 5.29 1.91 14.63
N THR A 42 5.53 2.88 15.52
CA THR A 42 4.65 4.05 15.63
C THR A 42 5.21 5.18 14.78
N PRO A 43 4.51 5.63 13.71
CA PRO A 43 4.95 6.76 12.93
C PRO A 43 4.84 8.06 13.75
N ALA A 44 5.92 8.83 13.80
CA ALA A 44 5.89 10.16 14.41
C ALA A 44 5.16 11.14 13.48
N PRO A 45 4.29 12.04 14.00
CA PRO A 45 3.65 13.08 13.20
C PRO A 45 4.70 13.99 12.56
N ARG A 46 4.58 14.26 11.26
CA ARG A 46 5.38 15.29 10.56
C ARG A 46 4.47 16.40 10.04
N ALA A 47 4.93 17.64 10.16
CA ALA A 47 4.16 18.82 9.77
C ALA A 47 3.82 18.84 8.26
N GLU A 48 4.67 18.25 7.41
CA GLU A 48 4.44 18.21 5.96
C GLU A 48 3.23 17.32 5.56
N HIS A 49 2.82 16.35 6.40
CA HIS A 49 1.67 15.48 6.10
C HIS A 49 0.32 16.23 6.11
N ALA A 50 0.23 17.37 6.80
CA ALA A 50 -1.01 18.14 6.89
C ALA A 50 -1.44 18.76 5.55
N ALA A 51 -0.49 19.03 4.64
CA ALA A 51 -0.77 19.61 3.33
C ALA A 51 -1.59 18.68 2.41
N TYR A 52 -1.50 17.36 2.61
CA TYR A 52 -2.23 16.36 1.81
C TYR A 52 -3.62 16.04 2.35
N ILE A 53 -3.91 16.37 3.62
CA ILE A 53 -5.21 16.11 4.24
C ILE A 53 -6.33 16.85 3.49
N ALA A 54 -6.08 18.07 3.03
CA ALA A 54 -7.07 18.86 2.30
C ALA A 54 -7.45 18.23 0.94
N SER A 55 -6.46 17.71 0.20
CA SER A 55 -6.71 17.07 -1.11
C SER A 55 -7.35 15.70 -0.95
N TRP A 56 -6.98 14.92 0.07
CA TRP A 56 -7.66 13.65 0.38
C TRP A 56 -9.10 13.87 0.83
N LEU A 57 -9.36 14.85 1.71
CA LEU A 57 -10.72 15.16 2.14
C LEU A 57 -11.63 15.54 0.96
N LYS A 58 -11.10 16.23 -0.06
CA LYS A 58 -11.83 16.51 -1.28
C LYS A 58 -12.15 15.22 -2.04
N ALA A 59 -11.15 14.41 -2.35
CA ALA A 59 -11.33 13.15 -3.07
C ALA A 59 -12.31 12.19 -2.36
N LEU A 60 -12.25 12.11 -1.02
CA LEU A 60 -13.11 11.26 -0.20
C LEU A 60 -14.56 11.79 -0.09
N LYS A 61 -14.76 13.11 -0.17
CA LYS A 61 -16.09 13.71 -0.25
C LYS A 61 -16.74 13.48 -1.61
N ASP A 62 -15.93 13.57 -2.67
CA ASP A 62 -16.37 13.42 -4.05
C ASP A 62 -16.71 11.94 -4.37
N ASP A 63 -15.96 10.98 -3.81
CA ASP A 63 -16.25 9.55 -3.90
C ASP A 63 -16.05 8.80 -2.58
N LYS A 64 -17.17 8.41 -1.96
CA LYS A 64 -17.19 7.62 -0.70
C LYS A 64 -16.58 6.23 -0.86
N ARG A 65 -16.45 5.71 -2.09
CA ARG A 65 -15.82 4.41 -2.37
C ARG A 65 -14.31 4.52 -2.58
N ALA A 66 -13.78 5.71 -2.79
CA ALA A 66 -12.35 5.94 -3.02
C ALA A 66 -11.49 5.39 -1.88
N ILE A 67 -11.96 5.49 -0.63
CA ILE A 67 -11.23 4.95 0.53
C ILE A 67 -11.05 3.43 0.45
N PHE A 68 -12.06 2.69 0.00
CA PHE A 68 -11.99 1.23 -0.11
C PHE A 68 -11.07 0.81 -1.25
N ALA A 69 -11.15 1.50 -2.39
CA ALA A 69 -10.24 1.26 -3.50
C ALA A 69 -8.79 1.55 -3.11
N ALA A 70 -8.54 2.68 -2.43
CA ALA A 70 -7.23 3.05 -1.95
C ALA A 70 -6.69 2.03 -0.95
N ALA A 71 -7.51 1.62 0.03
CA ALA A 71 -7.16 0.59 1.00
C ALA A 71 -6.81 -0.75 0.33
N ALA A 72 -7.56 -1.20 -0.69
CA ALA A 72 -7.26 -2.43 -1.41
C ALA A 72 -5.92 -2.35 -2.17
N HIS A 73 -5.59 -1.19 -2.77
CA HIS A 73 -4.28 -0.97 -3.37
C HIS A 73 -3.15 -0.86 -2.34
N ALA A 74 -3.42 -0.25 -1.18
CA ALA A 74 -2.50 -0.13 -0.07
C ALA A 74 -2.16 -1.51 0.53
N GLN A 75 -3.15 -2.38 0.72
CA GLN A 75 -2.93 -3.75 1.19
C GLN A 75 -2.01 -4.52 0.23
N ARG A 76 -2.30 -4.50 -1.08
CA ARG A 76 -1.41 -5.12 -2.08
C ARG A 76 0.01 -4.56 -2.03
N ALA A 77 0.16 -3.27 -1.73
CA ALA A 77 1.47 -2.65 -1.57
C ALA A 77 2.21 -3.13 -0.33
N ALA A 78 1.52 -3.26 0.81
CA ALA A 78 2.06 -3.81 2.04
C ALA A 78 2.45 -5.29 1.86
N ASP A 79 1.57 -6.10 1.27
CA ASP A 79 1.83 -7.52 0.98
C ASP A 79 3.04 -7.70 0.07
N TYR A 80 3.17 -6.85 -0.95
CA TYR A 80 4.35 -6.84 -1.82
C TYR A 80 5.64 -6.62 -1.03
N LEU A 81 5.65 -5.70 -0.06
CA LEU A 81 6.83 -5.42 0.76
C LEU A 81 7.12 -6.54 1.77
N ALA A 82 6.07 -7.15 2.34
CA ALA A 82 6.20 -8.24 3.30
C ALA A 82 6.94 -9.46 2.73
N LYS A 83 6.81 -9.73 1.42
CA LYS A 83 7.54 -10.79 0.70
C LYS A 83 9.06 -10.67 0.76
N PHE A 84 9.60 -9.48 1.07
CA PHE A 84 11.04 -9.25 1.19
C PHE A 84 11.52 -9.26 2.65
N SER A 85 10.61 -9.39 3.61
CA SER A 85 10.90 -9.30 5.06
C SER A 85 10.79 -10.63 5.79
N THR A 86 10.15 -11.63 5.17
CA THR A 86 10.16 -13.01 5.67
C THR A 86 11.41 -13.70 5.11
N PRO A 87 12.28 -14.29 5.97
CA PRO A 87 13.18 -15.32 5.49
C PRO A 87 12.30 -16.36 4.79
N GLU A 88 12.66 -16.72 3.56
CA GLU A 88 12.09 -17.88 2.88
C GLU A 88 12.11 -19.04 3.89
N GLU A 89 10.95 -19.40 4.44
CA GLU A 89 10.82 -20.71 5.08
C GLU A 89 11.28 -21.66 3.97
N ALA A 90 12.44 -22.27 4.20
CA ALA A 90 12.94 -23.35 3.37
C ALA A 90 11.75 -24.26 3.12
N ALA A 91 11.24 -24.25 1.89
CA ALA A 91 10.21 -25.17 1.47
C ALA A 91 10.86 -26.54 1.56
N GLU A 92 10.78 -27.17 2.73
CA GLU A 92 11.14 -28.55 2.91
C GLU A 92 10.18 -29.33 2.01
N PRO A 93 10.68 -30.02 0.98
CA PRO A 93 9.79 -30.87 0.19
C PRO A 93 9.20 -31.90 1.16
N GLU A 94 7.87 -31.92 1.27
CA GLU A 94 7.14 -32.97 1.97
C GLU A 94 7.75 -34.31 1.57
N LYS A 95 8.40 -34.98 2.52
CA LYS A 95 8.80 -36.37 2.33
C LYS A 95 7.50 -37.14 2.15
N GLN A 96 7.22 -37.57 0.92
CA GLN A 96 6.21 -38.57 0.65
C GLN A 96 6.60 -39.85 1.41
N SER A 97 6.07 -39.96 2.62
CA SER A 97 5.96 -41.21 3.35
C SER A 97 4.69 -41.90 2.87
N ALA A 98 4.83 -42.86 1.96
CA ALA A 98 3.86 -43.95 1.85
C ALA A 98 4.63 -45.21 1.48
N ALA A 99 4.92 -45.99 2.52
CA ALA A 99 5.22 -47.40 2.40
C ALA A 99 3.96 -48.15 1.95
N ALA A 100 4.10 -48.97 0.91
CA ALA A 100 3.47 -50.28 0.72
C ALA A 100 4.18 -50.99 -0.45
#